data_AF-A0A060YYS6-F1
#
_entry.id   AF-A0A060YYS6-F1
#
_cell.length_a   1.000
_cell.length_b   1.000
_cell.length_c   1.000
_cell.angle_alpha   90.00
_cell.angle_beta   90.00
_cell.angle_gamma   90.00
#
_symmetry.space_group_name_H-M   'P 1'
#
loop_
_entity.id
_entity.type
_entity.pdbx_description
1 polymer ?
#
loop_
_entity_poly.entity_id
_entity_poly.type
_entity_poly.pdbx_seq_one_letter_code
_entity_poly.pdbx_strand_id
1 'polypeptide(L)'
;MAGGQDQQSARGAGLRNTLQFVWKNKGQQIGNREWFIRMVIIEGLKVDPGHVYCLQRNMAAEGYDLSLNSEALYRRCMDTCKEKAAIEPFSNFQVYPLCRLDLKVITVHVYNPYVGDDSIGAFLGRFGKVSPGVRYLRD
;
A
#
# COMPACT_ATOMS: atom_id res chain seq x y z
N MET A 1 -21.14 18.72 -16.87
CA MET A 1 -20.21 18.94 -15.74
C MET A 1 -19.95 17.57 -15.14
N ALA A 2 -18.75 17.05 -15.36
CA ALA A 2 -18.41 15.64 -15.17
C ALA A 2 -18.36 15.26 -13.69
N GLY A 3 -19.14 14.24 -13.30
CA GLY A 3 -19.05 13.59 -12.01
C GLY A 3 -17.81 12.72 -11.94
N GLY A 4 -16.87 13.11 -11.09
CA GLY A 4 -15.73 12.28 -10.71
C GLY A 4 -16.23 11.12 -9.86
N GLN A 5 -16.37 9.95 -10.47
CA GLN A 5 -16.53 8.70 -9.73
C GLN A 5 -15.21 8.42 -9.00
N ASP A 6 -15.22 8.65 -7.69
CA ASP A 6 -14.22 8.09 -6.78
C ASP A 6 -14.20 6.58 -6.99
N GLN A 7 -13.14 6.11 -7.62
CA GLN A 7 -12.83 4.69 -7.80
C GLN A 7 -12.35 4.10 -6.47
N GLN A 8 -13.19 4.19 -5.44
CA GLN A 8 -13.07 3.40 -4.22
C GLN A 8 -13.58 2.00 -4.49
N SER A 9 -12.76 1.19 -5.18
CA SER A 9 -13.03 -0.24 -5.33
C SER A 9 -11.88 -1.05 -4.72
N ALA A 10 -12.23 -1.89 -3.73
CA ALA A 10 -11.50 -3.06 -3.25
C ALA A 10 -10.13 -2.89 -2.53
N ARG A 11 -9.87 -1.78 -1.82
CA ARG A 11 -8.67 -1.64 -0.95
C ARG A 11 -9.00 -1.83 0.56
N GLY A 12 -9.71 -2.91 0.88
CA GLY A 12 -10.34 -3.15 2.20
C GLY A 12 -9.39 -3.45 3.38
N ALA A 13 -8.16 -3.87 3.11
CA ALA A 13 -7.11 -4.00 4.12
C ALA A 13 -5.78 -3.70 3.41
N GLY A 14 -5.12 -2.59 3.75
CA GLY A 14 -3.83 -2.25 3.16
C GLY A 14 -2.82 -3.38 3.41
N LEU A 15 -2.07 -3.77 2.38
CA LEU A 15 -1.04 -4.81 2.50
C LEU A 15 0.22 -4.18 3.12
N ARG A 16 0.64 -4.68 4.28
CA ARG A 16 1.82 -4.15 4.99
C ARG A 16 3.07 -4.32 4.14
N ASN A 17 3.92 -3.30 4.14
CA ASN A 17 5.21 -3.29 3.46
C ASN A 17 5.12 -3.60 1.95
N THR A 18 4.00 -3.23 1.31
CA THR A 18 3.74 -3.51 -0.10
C THR A 18 3.78 -2.25 -0.96
N LEU A 19 4.57 -2.32 -2.03
CA LEU A 19 4.67 -1.33 -3.09
C LEU A 19 3.92 -1.85 -4.33
N GLN A 20 3.07 -1.03 -4.90
CA GLN A 20 2.42 -1.31 -6.18
C GLN A 20 3.11 -0.52 -7.28
N PHE A 21 3.66 -1.23 -8.27
CA PHE A 21 4.27 -0.68 -9.48
C PHE A 21 3.26 -0.77 -10.61
N VAL A 22 2.82 0.37 -11.14
CA VAL A 22 1.87 0.48 -12.26
C VAL A 22 2.58 1.07 -13.46
N TRP A 23 2.45 0.49 -14.64
CA TRP A 23 3.00 1.09 -15.85
C TRP A 23 2.32 2.45 -16.15
N LYS A 24 3.10 3.49 -16.42
CA LYS A 24 2.58 4.80 -16.82
C LYS A 24 1.82 4.73 -18.14
N ASN A 25 2.40 4.02 -19.11
CA ASN A 25 1.81 3.81 -20.43
C ASN A 25 1.16 2.44 -20.47
N LYS A 26 -0.17 2.42 -20.32
CA LYS A 26 -0.97 1.19 -20.41
C LYS A 26 -0.77 0.50 -21.76
N GLY A 27 -0.58 -0.82 -21.74
CA GLY A 27 -0.27 -1.62 -22.93
C GLY A 27 1.20 -1.62 -23.40
N GLN A 28 2.08 -0.77 -22.86
CA GLN A 28 3.53 -0.81 -23.09
C GLN A 28 4.25 -1.43 -21.90
N GLN A 29 4.01 -2.72 -21.65
CA GLN A 29 4.77 -3.46 -20.66
C GLN A 29 6.22 -3.63 -21.16
N ILE A 30 7.18 -3.04 -20.45
CA ILE A 30 8.60 -3.24 -20.75
C ILE A 30 9.08 -4.49 -20.00
N GLY A 31 9.45 -5.51 -20.76
CA GLY A 31 10.01 -6.74 -20.21
C GLY A 31 9.00 -7.66 -19.53
N ASN A 32 9.46 -8.87 -19.24
CA ASN A 32 8.70 -9.90 -18.52
C ASN A 32 8.98 -9.81 -17.01
N ARG A 33 8.44 -10.78 -16.26
CA ARG A 33 8.63 -10.85 -14.80
C ARG A 33 10.10 -10.96 -14.43
N GLU A 34 10.89 -11.73 -15.17
CA GLU A 34 12.33 -11.91 -14.94
C GLU A 34 13.09 -10.59 -15.11
N TRP A 35 12.76 -9.81 -16.14
CA TRP A 35 13.33 -8.49 -16.34
C TRP A 35 13.00 -7.57 -15.15
N PHE A 36 11.74 -7.55 -14.70
CA PHE A 36 11.34 -6.73 -13.55
C PHE A 36 12.13 -7.10 -12.29
N ILE A 37 12.27 -8.40 -12.00
CA ILE A 37 13.04 -8.88 -10.85
C ILE A 37 14.50 -8.43 -10.95
N ARG A 38 15.16 -8.65 -12.08
CA ARG A 38 16.58 -8.33 -12.24
C ARG A 38 16.83 -6.82 -12.23
N MET A 39 16.11 -6.08 -13.08
CA MET A 39 16.41 -4.68 -13.33
C MET A 39 15.82 -3.75 -12.27
N VAL A 40 14.58 -4.00 -11.84
CA VAL A 40 13.91 -3.12 -10.87
C VAL A 40 14.24 -3.53 -9.44
N ILE A 41 14.03 -4.81 -9.09
CA ILE A 41 14.17 -5.26 -7.70
C ILE A 41 15.64 -5.40 -7.29
N ILE A 42 16.41 -6.21 -8.02
CA ILE A 42 17.81 -6.50 -7.66
C ILE A 42 18.71 -5.32 -8.00
N GLU A 43 18.72 -4.85 -9.24
CA GLU A 43 19.64 -3.78 -9.64
C GLU A 43 19.18 -2.40 -9.22
N GLY A 44 17.90 -2.07 -9.44
CA GLY A 44 17.37 -0.74 -9.17
C GLY A 44 17.22 -0.43 -7.68
N LEU A 45 16.56 -1.34 -6.93
CA LEU A 45 16.23 -1.20 -5.52
C LEU A 45 17.27 -1.83 -4.58
N LYS A 46 18.23 -2.60 -5.12
CA LYS A 46 19.25 -3.31 -4.33
C LYS A 46 18.62 -4.15 -3.21
N VAL A 47 17.55 -4.85 -3.56
CA VAL A 47 16.82 -5.76 -2.66
C VAL A 47 17.30 -7.18 -2.90
N ASP A 48 17.73 -7.84 -1.83
CA ASP A 48 17.99 -9.28 -1.86
C ASP A 48 16.67 -10.05 -2.01
N PRO A 49 16.58 -11.05 -2.92
CA PRO A 49 15.39 -11.88 -3.09
C PRO A 49 14.87 -12.53 -1.80
N GLY A 50 15.74 -12.85 -0.84
CA GLY A 50 15.37 -13.39 0.47
C GLY A 50 14.59 -12.42 1.36
N HIS A 51 14.58 -11.12 1.03
CA HIS A 51 13.75 -10.12 1.69
C HIS A 51 12.40 -9.87 1.00
N VAL A 52 12.18 -10.47 -0.17
CA VAL A 52 10.91 -10.39 -0.89
C VAL A 52 9.97 -11.45 -0.32
N TYR A 53 8.90 -10.99 0.34
CA TYR A 53 7.86 -11.88 0.85
C TYR A 53 6.96 -12.38 -0.29
N CYS A 54 6.58 -11.48 -1.20
CA CYS A 54 5.77 -11.83 -2.36
C CYS A 54 5.99 -10.85 -3.51
N LEU A 55 5.98 -11.37 -4.74
CA LEU A 55 5.89 -10.59 -5.97
C LEU A 55 4.73 -11.14 -6.80
N GLN A 56 3.66 -10.36 -6.91
CA GLN A 56 2.44 -10.76 -7.59
C GLN A 56 2.19 -9.87 -8.81
N ARG A 57 1.75 -10.47 -9.93
CA ARG A 57 1.28 -9.71 -11.08
C ARG A 57 -0.14 -9.20 -10.80
N ASN A 58 -0.35 -7.91 -10.93
CA ASN A 58 -1.64 -7.28 -10.79
C ASN A 58 -2.17 -6.91 -12.18
N MET A 59 -3.06 -7.75 -12.73
CA MET A 59 -3.62 -7.53 -14.07
C MET A 59 -4.53 -6.30 -14.12
N ALA A 60 -5.29 -6.04 -13.05
CA ALA A 60 -6.22 -4.92 -13.00
C ALA A 60 -5.50 -3.56 -12.95
N ALA A 61 -4.39 -3.50 -12.24
CA ALA A 61 -3.54 -2.32 -12.17
C ALA A 61 -2.48 -2.26 -13.28
N GLU A 62 -2.44 -3.25 -14.20
CA GLU A 62 -1.38 -3.41 -15.20
C GLU A 62 0.03 -3.25 -14.58
N GLY A 63 0.40 -4.16 -13.69
CA GLY A 63 1.63 -3.96 -12.92
C GLY A 63 2.03 -5.11 -12.00
N TYR A 64 2.86 -4.78 -11.01
CA TYR A 64 3.36 -5.71 -10.01
C TYR A 64 3.17 -5.17 -8.60
N ASP A 65 2.72 -6.02 -7.69
CA ASP A 65 2.69 -5.75 -6.27
C ASP A 65 3.89 -6.47 -5.62
N LEU A 66 4.75 -5.70 -4.97
CA LEU A 66 5.97 -6.15 -4.29
C LEU A 66 5.80 -6.00 -2.78
N SER A 67 5.72 -7.12 -2.07
CA SER A 67 5.63 -7.18 -0.61
C SER A 67 6.98 -7.55 0.00
N LEU A 68 7.44 -6.78 0.98
CA LEU A 68 8.73 -6.93 1.63
C LEU A 68 8.55 -7.39 3.08
N ASN A 69 9.52 -8.14 3.60
CA ASN A 69 9.44 -8.67 4.96
C ASN A 69 9.79 -7.65 6.07
N SER A 70 10.26 -6.45 5.71
CA SER A 70 10.69 -5.41 6.65
C SER A 70 10.13 -4.04 6.28
N GLU A 71 9.66 -3.30 7.30
CA GLU A 71 9.19 -1.92 7.12
C GLU A 71 10.34 -0.97 6.75
N ALA A 72 11.52 -1.14 7.35
CA ALA A 72 12.68 -0.32 7.03
C ALA A 72 13.10 -0.49 5.57
N LEU A 73 13.06 -1.73 5.06
CA LEU A 73 13.35 -2.02 3.66
C LEU A 73 12.28 -1.43 2.74
N TYR A 74 11.00 -1.56 3.10
CA TYR A 74 9.91 -0.94 2.38
C TYR A 74 10.07 0.58 2.24
N ARG A 75 10.40 1.28 3.34
CA ARG A 75 10.59 2.74 3.32
C ARG A 75 11.76 3.13 2.41
N ARG A 76 12.89 2.43 2.53
CA ARG A 76 14.06 2.64 1.65
C ARG A 76 13.71 2.47 0.18
N CYS A 77 12.97 1.41 -0.16
CA CYS A 77 12.54 1.16 -1.54
C CYS A 77 11.59 2.24 -2.04
N MET A 78 10.64 2.69 -1.21
CA MET A 78 9.75 3.81 -1.55
C MET A 78 10.54 5.09 -1.84
N ASP A 79 11.49 5.44 -0.99
CA ASP A 79 12.32 6.64 -1.15
C ASP A 79 13.19 6.54 -2.40
N THR A 80 13.77 5.37 -2.66
CA THR A 80 14.55 5.11 -3.90
C THR A 80 13.67 5.28 -5.14
N CYS A 81 12.43 4.76 -5.13
CA CYS A 81 11.50 4.93 -6.24
C CYS A 81 11.16 6.41 -6.49
N LYS A 82 11.04 7.22 -5.44
CA LYS A 82 10.80 8.67 -5.56
C LYS A 82 12.03 9.40 -6.12
N GLU A 83 13.21 9.11 -5.58
CA GLU A 83 14.48 9.70 -6.03
C GLU A 83 14.76 9.39 -7.51
N LYS A 84 14.50 8.15 -7.92
CA LYS A 84 14.75 7.68 -9.29
C LYS A 84 13.55 7.82 -10.22
N ALA A 85 12.47 8.52 -9.82
CA ALA A 85 11.20 8.54 -10.56
C ALA A 85 11.28 9.05 -12.02
N ALA A 86 12.37 9.75 -12.38
CA ALA A 86 12.64 10.26 -13.72
C ALA A 86 13.68 9.43 -14.53
N ILE A 87 14.24 8.37 -13.94
CA ILE A 87 15.35 7.59 -14.51
C ILE A 87 14.88 6.16 -14.79
N GLU A 88 15.32 5.59 -15.91
CA GLU A 88 15.08 4.19 -16.27
C GLU A 88 15.68 3.23 -15.23
N PRO A 89 15.00 2.13 -14.85
CA PRO A 89 13.67 1.70 -15.33
C PRO A 89 12.47 2.35 -14.59
N PHE A 90 12.70 3.14 -13.54
CA PHE A 90 11.67 3.68 -12.64
C PHE A 90 10.78 4.74 -13.29
N SER A 91 11.31 5.47 -14.28
CA SER A 91 10.56 6.40 -15.14
C SER A 91 9.30 5.80 -15.76
N ASN A 92 9.28 4.48 -15.98
CA ASN A 92 8.13 3.80 -16.59
C ASN A 92 6.99 3.51 -15.61
N PHE A 93 7.21 3.68 -14.31
CA PHE A 93 6.27 3.25 -13.28
C PHE A 93 5.70 4.44 -12.50
N GLN A 94 4.41 4.35 -12.18
CA GLN A 94 3.84 5.01 -11.00
C GLN A 94 3.90 4.03 -9.83
N VAL A 95 4.54 4.44 -8.74
CA VAL A 95 4.72 3.60 -7.56
C VAL A 95 3.81 4.10 -6.45
N TYR A 96 2.98 3.20 -5.93
CA TYR A 96 2.00 3.51 -4.90
C TYR A 96 2.27 2.69 -3.61
N PRO A 97 2.12 3.30 -2.44
CA PRO A 97 2.04 2.54 -1.19
C PRO A 97 0.71 1.77 -1.14
N LEU A 98 0.74 0.45 -0.98
CA LEU A 98 -0.46 -0.33 -0.65
C LEU A 98 -0.65 -0.49 0.87
N CYS A 99 0.38 -0.23 1.66
CA CYS A 99 0.24 -0.14 3.10
C CYS A 99 -0.45 1.18 3.47
N ARG A 100 -1.58 1.10 4.18
CA ARG A 100 -2.12 2.23 4.92
C ARG A 100 -1.32 2.36 6.22
N LEU A 101 -0.15 2.99 6.15
CA LEU A 101 0.70 3.27 7.32
C LEU A 101 0.05 4.27 8.28
N ASP A 102 -0.95 4.99 7.82
CA ASP A 102 -1.72 6.01 8.52
C ASP A 102 -2.89 5.44 9.33
N LEU A 103 -3.22 4.15 9.19
CA LEU A 103 -4.28 3.52 9.97
C LEU A 103 -3.67 2.64 11.07
N LYS A 104 -3.91 3.04 12.32
CA LYS A 104 -3.61 2.24 13.51
C LYS A 104 -4.92 1.71 14.08
N VAL A 105 -4.97 0.42 14.35
CA VAL A 105 -6.08 -0.20 15.09
C VAL A 105 -5.89 0.09 16.56
N ILE A 106 -6.94 0.60 17.21
CA ILE A 106 -6.98 0.86 18.65
C ILE A 106 -8.06 -0.06 19.24
N THR A 107 -7.69 -0.82 20.27
CA THR A 107 -8.66 -1.59 21.06
C THR A 107 -9.17 -0.70 22.19
N VAL A 108 -10.48 -0.48 22.24
CA VAL A 108 -11.13 0.30 23.29
C VAL A 108 -11.91 -0.65 24.20
N HIS A 109 -11.55 -0.71 25.48
CA HIS A 109 -12.31 -1.44 26.48
C HIS A 109 -13.45 -0.56 26.99
N VAL A 110 -14.68 -1.01 26.79
CA VAL A 110 -15.89 -0.27 27.16
C VAL A 110 -16.54 -0.98 28.35
N TYR A 111 -16.49 -0.35 29.53
CA TYR A 111 -17.13 -0.88 30.74
C TYR A 111 -18.64 -0.60 30.80
N ASN A 112 -19.11 0.42 30.10
CA ASN A 112 -20.53 0.78 30.03
C ASN A 112 -21.11 0.37 28.65
N PRO A 113 -21.97 -0.66 28.58
CA PRO A 113 -22.48 -1.18 27.31
C PRO A 113 -23.40 -0.20 26.56
N TYR A 114 -23.84 0.89 27.19
CA TYR A 114 -24.66 1.93 26.55
C TYR A 114 -23.84 2.94 25.74
N VAL A 115 -22.51 2.88 25.77
CA VAL A 115 -21.65 3.73 24.95
C VAL A 115 -21.61 3.19 23.52
N GLY A 116 -22.27 3.89 22.60
CA GLY A 116 -22.29 3.53 21.18
C GLY A 116 -21.02 3.96 20.43
N ASP A 117 -20.84 3.38 19.24
CA ASP A 117 -19.69 3.64 18.35
C ASP A 117 -19.50 5.12 18.04
N ASP A 118 -20.60 5.88 17.87
CA ASP A 118 -20.54 7.32 17.59
C ASP A 118 -19.91 8.11 18.73
N SER A 119 -20.14 7.69 19.98
CA SER A 119 -19.54 8.33 21.16
C SER A 119 -18.03 8.04 21.25
N ILE A 120 -17.64 6.81 20.91
CA ILE A 120 -16.23 6.40 20.85
C ILE A 120 -15.53 7.11 19.70
N GLY A 121 -16.16 7.17 18.53
CA GLY A 121 -15.67 7.88 17.35
C GLY A 121 -15.51 9.38 17.61
N ALA A 122 -16.49 10.02 18.24
CA ALA A 122 -16.41 11.43 18.65
C ALA A 122 -15.28 11.67 19.67
N PHE A 123 -15.11 10.78 20.64
CA PHE A 123 -14.02 10.85 21.61
C PHE A 123 -12.64 10.73 20.95
N LEU A 124 -12.45 9.68 20.14
CA LEU A 124 -11.18 9.44 19.42
C LEU A 124 -10.91 10.52 18.36
N GLY A 125 -11.97 11.08 17.77
CA GLY A 125 -11.91 12.18 16.81
C GLY A 125 -11.19 13.44 17.33
N ARG A 126 -11.13 13.61 18.65
CA ARG A 126 -10.36 14.68 19.29
C ARG A 126 -8.85 14.51 19.16
N PHE A 127 -8.37 13.29 18.95
CA PHE A 127 -6.94 12.94 18.90
C PHE A 127 -6.45 12.63 17.49
N GLY A 128 -7.34 12.45 16.52
CA GLY A 128 -6.97 12.20 15.14
C GLY A 128 -8.15 11.86 14.24
N LYS A 129 -7.88 11.70 12.95
CA LYS A 129 -8.90 11.29 11.97
C LYS A 129 -9.24 9.81 12.18
N VAL A 130 -10.47 9.53 12.57
CA VAL A 130 -10.98 8.16 12.75
C VAL A 130 -11.51 7.64 11.43
N SER A 131 -11.04 6.46 11.00
CA SER A 131 -11.59 5.75 9.84
C SER A 131 -12.78 4.89 10.27
N PRO A 132 -13.88 4.83 9.50
CA PRO A 132 -14.97 3.90 9.78
C PRO A 132 -14.48 2.45 9.64
N GLY A 133 -14.78 1.61 10.64
CA GLY A 133 -14.33 0.21 10.70
C GLY A 133 -14.29 -0.34 12.13
N VAL A 134 -15.44 -0.45 12.78
CA VAL A 134 -15.55 -1.03 14.14
C VAL A 134 -15.70 -2.55 14.03
N ARG A 135 -14.94 -3.29 14.84
CA ARG A 135 -15.10 -4.74 15.01
C ARG A 135 -15.26 -5.04 16.49
N TYR A 136 -16.41 -5.58 16.87
CA TYR A 136 -16.63 -6.04 18.24
C TYR A 136 -15.91 -7.38 18.44
N LEU A 137 -15.02 -7.43 19.44
CA LEU A 137 -14.42 -8.65 19.93
C LEU A 137 -15.16 -9.01 21.23
N ARG A 138 -15.69 -10.23 21.30
CA ARG A 138 -16.16 -10.81 22.56
C ARG A 138 -15.03 -11.68 23.09
N ASP A 139 -14.75 -11.57 24.38
CA ASP A 139 -13.94 -12.57 25.10
C ASP A 139 -14.65 -13.93 25.11
#